data_AF-A0A924PC99-F1
#
_entry.id   AF-A0A924PC99-F1
#
_cell.length_a   1.000
_cell.length_b   1.000
_cell.length_c   1.000
_cell.angle_alpha   90.00
_cell.angle_beta   90.00
_cell.angle_gamma   90.00
#
_symmetry.space_group_name_H-M   'P 1'
#
loop_
_entity.id
_entity.type
_entity.pdbx_description
1 polymer ?
#
loop_
_entity_poly.entity_id
_entity_poly.type
_entity_poly.pdbx_seq_one_letter_code
_entity_poly.pdbx_strand_id
1 'polypeptide(L)'
;MKNLEVFVLSALILATSLSMVSCASHPLRENGRKISSVNEAIEPNAIPESVSLEPLEGDGTDEVHPALHCGTRIGLNYEFCPVDNHLETRDSNEIIGFRIKNNIGGNAVVQETRSTDDLDWPGPFRSFEYRFQNRIRRDIELHVTDAPSENGSDQRDLLMLLFPRKLIPSVQVTETQEGMNLEVTLPTGEKVVFNESTHEIRGGALKETPLVMKNYAKDRTLAPGVTYVGSGVVVTISNRGHDPVLAPFAMITKAGEKPCKVPASKLWEEDDMLKALASGDPEAENFVTKPLYFKFPQDEAFDAFLKTTCGFGFL
;
A
#
# COMPACT_ATOMS: atom_id res chain seq x y z
N MET A 1 -11.55 47.16 47.15
CA MET A 1 -11.63 46.14 48.23
C MET A 1 -11.09 44.85 47.65
N LYS A 2 -9.77 44.64 47.79
CA LYS A 2 -9.13 43.60 48.62
C LYS A 2 -9.22 42.18 48.03
N ASN A 3 -8.09 41.81 47.42
CA ASN A 3 -7.47 40.50 47.18
C ASN A 3 -7.95 39.33 48.05
N LEU A 4 -7.93 38.13 47.47
CA LEU A 4 -7.36 36.96 48.17
C LEU A 4 -6.76 35.98 47.16
N GLU A 5 -5.43 35.94 47.13
CA GLU A 5 -4.61 34.84 46.63
C GLU A 5 -4.68 33.67 47.63
N VAL A 6 -4.62 32.43 47.14
CA VAL A 6 -4.19 31.27 47.95
C VAL A 6 -3.12 30.52 47.17
N PHE A 7 -2.07 30.20 47.91
CA PHE A 7 -0.73 29.81 47.52
C PHE A 7 -0.44 28.40 48.07
N VAL A 8 0.52 27.70 47.45
CA VAL A 8 1.33 26.55 47.93
C VAL A 8 0.66 25.17 48.10
N LEU A 9 1.15 24.14 47.39
CA LEU A 9 2.13 23.21 47.97
C LEU A 9 2.87 22.35 46.95
N SER A 10 4.19 22.43 47.03
CA SER A 10 5.20 21.59 46.39
C SER A 10 5.25 20.20 47.02
N ALA A 11 5.57 19.17 46.23
CA ALA A 11 6.16 17.93 46.75
C ALA A 11 7.26 17.43 45.81
N LEU A 12 8.48 17.58 46.31
CA LEU A 12 9.76 17.11 45.82
C LEU A 12 9.97 15.68 46.37
N ILE A 13 10.30 14.69 45.54
CA ILE A 13 10.85 13.41 46.04
C ILE A 13 12.14 13.08 45.29
N LEU A 14 13.17 12.89 46.11
CA LEU A 14 14.56 12.62 45.82
C LEU A 14 14.80 11.23 45.20
N ALA A 15 15.88 11.19 44.43
CA ALA A 15 16.58 10.02 43.95
C ALA A 15 17.09 9.09 45.07
N THR A 16 17.22 7.81 44.76
CA THR A 16 18.30 6.96 45.30
C THR A 16 18.80 6.00 44.22
N SER A 17 20.09 6.09 43.96
CA SER A 17 20.92 5.13 43.23
C SER A 17 21.37 4.02 44.17
N LEU A 18 21.51 2.79 43.65
CA LEU A 18 22.45 1.83 44.21
C LEU A 18 22.94 0.84 43.15
N SER A 19 24.19 0.46 43.34
CA SER A 19 25.17 0.03 42.36
C SER A 19 25.39 -1.48 42.37
N MET A 20 25.83 -2.00 41.22
CA MET A 20 26.81 -3.07 40.98
C MET A 20 26.82 -4.33 41.87
N VAL A 21 26.69 -5.50 41.24
CA VAL A 21 27.58 -6.64 41.51
C VAL A 21 27.95 -7.33 40.19
N SER A 22 29.26 -7.47 40.04
CA SER A 22 30.02 -8.18 39.01
C SER A 22 30.17 -9.65 39.37
N CYS A 23 30.16 -10.55 38.37
CA CYS A 23 30.97 -11.76 38.41
C CYS A 23 31.37 -12.16 36.97
N ALA A 24 32.67 -12.10 36.72
CA ALA A 24 33.35 -12.71 35.59
C ALA A 24 34.13 -13.96 36.06
N SER A 25 34.69 -14.69 35.09
CA SER A 25 35.61 -15.85 35.14
C SER A 25 34.94 -17.23 35.11
N HIS A 26 35.39 -18.24 34.35
CA HIS A 26 36.54 -18.44 33.46
C HIS A 26 36.30 -19.70 32.56
N PRO A 27 37.16 -19.98 31.55
CA PRO A 27 36.95 -20.95 30.48
C PRO A 27 37.69 -22.28 30.66
N LEU A 28 37.21 -23.36 30.02
CA LEU A 28 37.94 -24.57 29.57
C LEU A 28 37.00 -25.29 28.57
N ARG A 29 37.39 -26.09 27.58
CA ARG A 29 38.59 -26.35 26.78
C ARG A 29 38.11 -27.42 25.77
N GLU A 30 38.63 -27.31 24.55
CA GLU A 30 38.49 -28.18 23.37
C GLU A 30 38.11 -29.66 23.59
N ASN A 31 37.27 -30.18 22.69
CA ASN A 31 37.62 -31.38 21.91
C ASN A 31 36.86 -31.40 20.58
N GLY A 32 37.63 -31.49 19.50
CA GLY A 32 37.12 -31.56 18.14
C GLY A 32 36.54 -32.92 17.76
N ARG A 33 35.60 -32.91 16.82
CA ARG A 33 35.37 -34.02 15.91
C ARG A 33 34.92 -33.49 14.55
N LYS A 34 35.74 -33.75 13.53
CA LYS A 34 35.41 -33.65 12.11
C LYS A 34 34.20 -34.54 11.81
N ILE A 35 33.17 -34.00 11.16
CA ILE A 35 32.28 -34.76 10.29
C ILE A 35 32.06 -33.94 9.02
N SER A 36 32.15 -34.66 7.91
CA SER A 36 32.20 -34.22 6.52
C SER A 36 30.91 -33.60 6.01
N SER A 37 31.10 -32.74 5.01
CA SER A 37 30.13 -32.21 4.06
C SER A 37 29.13 -33.23 3.52
N VAL A 38 27.85 -32.86 3.52
CA VAL A 38 26.88 -33.26 2.49
C VAL A 38 26.09 -32.01 2.14
N ASN A 39 26.17 -31.62 0.87
CA ASN A 39 25.31 -30.61 0.25
C ASN A 39 23.91 -31.20 0.10
N GLU A 40 22.89 -30.52 0.59
CA GLU A 40 21.53 -30.69 0.07
C GLU A 40 20.84 -29.32 0.08
N ALA A 41 20.38 -28.92 -1.10
CA ALA A 41 19.70 -27.67 -1.35
C ALA A 41 18.33 -27.69 -0.66
N ILE A 42 18.03 -26.63 0.08
CA ILE A 42 16.71 -26.42 0.68
C ILE A 42 15.90 -25.60 -0.33
N GLU A 43 14.90 -26.25 -0.94
CA GLU A 43 13.88 -25.60 -1.77
C GLU A 43 13.00 -24.66 -0.93
N PRO A 44 12.46 -23.56 -1.51
CA PRO A 44 11.54 -22.69 -0.81
C PRO A 44 10.17 -23.36 -0.65
N ASN A 45 9.73 -23.48 0.60
CA ASN A 45 8.44 -24.05 1.01
C ASN A 45 7.26 -23.51 0.19
N ALA A 46 6.67 -24.40 -0.60
CA ALA A 46 5.33 -24.27 -1.15
C ALA A 46 4.28 -24.25 -0.02
N ILE A 47 3.21 -23.49 -0.24
CA ILE A 47 2.00 -23.47 0.59
C ILE A 47 1.38 -24.89 0.56
N PRO A 48 0.94 -25.47 1.70
CA PRO A 48 0.40 -26.83 1.70
C PRO A 48 -0.89 -26.93 0.88
N GLU A 49 -0.90 -27.82 -0.10
CA GLU A 49 -2.09 -28.29 -0.81
C GLU A 49 -2.95 -29.19 0.10
N SER A 50 -4.25 -29.17 -0.17
CA SER A 50 -5.33 -30.05 0.32
C SER A 50 -6.12 -29.61 1.56
N VAL A 51 -7.27 -28.99 1.29
CA VAL A 51 -8.50 -29.23 2.05
C VAL A 51 -9.50 -29.80 1.06
N SER A 52 -9.82 -31.09 1.22
CA SER A 52 -10.89 -31.75 0.48
C SER A 52 -12.23 -31.35 1.10
N LEU A 53 -13.16 -30.85 0.30
CA LEU A 53 -14.56 -30.67 0.69
C LEU A 53 -15.41 -31.63 -0.13
N GLU A 54 -16.15 -32.48 0.57
CA GLU A 54 -17.16 -33.38 -0.01
C GLU A 54 -18.32 -32.56 -0.61
N PRO A 55 -19.03 -33.08 -1.62
CA PRO A 55 -20.15 -32.37 -2.22
C PRO A 55 -21.36 -32.43 -1.28
N LEU A 56 -21.91 -31.27 -0.93
CA LEU A 56 -23.24 -31.16 -0.35
C LEU A 56 -24.29 -31.30 -1.46
N GLU A 57 -25.00 -32.43 -1.46
CA GLU A 57 -26.27 -32.56 -2.16
C GLU A 57 -27.33 -31.73 -1.42
N GLY A 58 -27.90 -30.74 -2.10
CA GLY A 58 -28.94 -29.86 -1.58
C GLY A 58 -29.90 -29.42 -2.69
N ASP A 59 -31.11 -29.94 -2.60
CA ASP A 59 -32.30 -29.72 -3.44
C ASP A 59 -32.88 -28.30 -3.26
N GLY A 60 -33.37 -27.72 -4.36
CA GLY A 60 -34.60 -26.92 -4.34
C GLY A 60 -34.48 -25.40 -4.19
N THR A 61 -34.49 -24.71 -5.34
CA THR A 61 -35.12 -23.41 -5.62
C THR A 61 -35.02 -22.29 -4.56
N ASP A 62 -33.98 -21.45 -4.69
CA ASP A 62 -34.07 -20.01 -4.48
C ASP A 62 -33.17 -19.36 -5.54
N GLU A 63 -33.65 -18.31 -6.22
CA GLU A 63 -32.87 -17.53 -7.18
C GLU A 63 -31.70 -16.84 -6.44
N VAL A 64 -30.54 -17.49 -6.44
CA VAL A 64 -29.29 -16.93 -5.97
C VAL A 64 -28.79 -15.98 -7.06
N HIS A 65 -28.90 -14.67 -6.82
CA HIS A 65 -28.09 -13.69 -7.56
C HIS A 65 -26.61 -14.09 -7.39
N PRO A 66 -25.85 -14.32 -8.48
CA PRO A 66 -24.46 -14.72 -8.35
C PRO A 66 -23.70 -13.60 -7.64
N ALA A 67 -23.26 -13.87 -6.41
CA ALA A 67 -22.31 -13.04 -5.70
C ALA A 67 -21.07 -12.92 -6.58
N LEU A 68 -20.86 -11.74 -7.16
CA LEU A 68 -19.79 -11.51 -8.11
C LEU A 68 -18.48 -11.36 -7.31
N HIS A 69 -17.73 -12.46 -7.23
CA HIS A 69 -16.41 -12.44 -6.63
C HIS A 69 -15.39 -12.18 -7.75
N CYS A 70 -14.75 -11.01 -7.75
CA CYS A 70 -13.45 -10.87 -8.41
C CYS A 70 -12.40 -11.57 -7.53
N GLY A 71 -12.56 -12.88 -7.37
CA GLY A 71 -11.62 -13.75 -6.67
C GLY A 71 -10.49 -14.17 -7.62
N THR A 72 -9.25 -14.04 -7.17
CA THR A 72 -8.12 -14.76 -7.75
C THR A 72 -8.32 -16.26 -7.47
N ARG A 73 -9.06 -16.97 -8.32
CA ARG A 73 -9.41 -18.37 -8.03
C ARG A 73 -8.20 -19.31 -8.17
N ILE A 74 -8.09 -20.21 -7.20
CA ILE A 74 -7.63 -21.59 -7.44
C ILE A 74 -8.69 -22.24 -8.35
N GLY A 75 -8.44 -22.31 -9.66
CA GLY A 75 -9.30 -23.02 -10.63
C GLY A 75 -9.84 -22.19 -11.81
N LEU A 76 -10.08 -22.87 -12.94
CA LEU A 76 -10.21 -22.36 -14.33
C LEU A 76 -11.47 -21.54 -14.70
N ASN A 77 -12.17 -20.89 -13.77
CA ASN A 77 -13.33 -20.06 -14.12
C ASN A 77 -13.07 -18.59 -13.75
N TYR A 78 -13.00 -17.73 -14.78
CA TYR A 78 -12.89 -16.28 -14.65
C TYR A 78 -14.28 -15.68 -14.47
N GLU A 79 -14.55 -15.08 -13.31
CA GLU A 79 -15.74 -14.25 -13.11
C GLU A 79 -15.44 -12.80 -13.51
N PHE A 80 -16.31 -12.29 -14.37
CA PHE A 80 -16.26 -11.01 -15.06
C PHE A 80 -16.47 -9.87 -14.04
N CYS A 81 -15.59 -8.87 -13.98
CA CYS A 81 -15.85 -7.65 -13.20
C CYS A 81 -16.62 -6.65 -14.10
N PRO A 82 -17.85 -6.24 -13.77
CA PRO A 82 -18.56 -5.17 -14.45
C PRO A 82 -18.05 -3.83 -13.90
N VAL A 83 -18.44 -2.75 -14.57
CA VAL A 83 -18.16 -1.34 -14.28
C VAL A 83 -16.70 -0.92 -14.50
N ASP A 84 -16.39 -0.25 -15.63
CA ASP A 84 -15.24 0.63 -15.98
C ASP A 84 -13.87 0.47 -15.26
N ASN A 85 -13.62 -0.69 -14.67
CA ASN A 85 -12.51 -1.08 -13.84
C ASN A 85 -11.66 -1.99 -14.70
N HIS A 86 -10.55 -1.45 -15.18
CA HIS A 86 -9.63 -2.23 -16.00
C HIS A 86 -8.98 -3.31 -15.13
N LEU A 87 -9.27 -4.57 -15.44
CA LEU A 87 -8.46 -5.70 -15.02
C LEU A 87 -7.17 -5.68 -15.83
N GLU A 88 -6.04 -5.76 -15.14
CA GLU A 88 -4.76 -5.96 -15.81
C GLU A 88 -4.50 -7.46 -15.91
N THR A 89 -4.30 -7.95 -17.13
CA THR A 89 -4.02 -9.36 -17.41
C THR A 89 -2.71 -9.53 -18.16
N ARG A 90 -1.93 -10.57 -17.84
CA ARG A 90 -0.73 -10.97 -18.58
C ARG A 90 -0.95 -12.29 -19.32
N ASP A 91 -0.68 -12.35 -20.63
CA ASP A 91 -0.47 -13.47 -21.59
C ASP A 91 -1.24 -14.81 -21.42
N SER A 92 -2.08 -14.98 -20.40
CA SER A 92 -2.62 -16.24 -19.88
C SER A 92 -3.84 -16.03 -18.96
N ASN A 93 -4.55 -14.90 -19.10
CA ASN A 93 -5.67 -14.48 -18.22
C ASN A 93 -5.29 -14.35 -16.72
N GLU A 94 -4.00 -14.28 -16.37
CA GLU A 94 -3.61 -14.03 -14.99
C GLU A 94 -3.95 -12.59 -14.60
N ILE A 95 -4.84 -12.40 -13.63
CA ILE A 95 -5.08 -11.08 -13.02
C ILE A 95 -3.82 -10.66 -12.26
N ILE A 96 -3.23 -9.55 -12.69
CA ILE A 96 -2.01 -8.94 -12.14
C ILE A 96 -2.28 -7.59 -11.46
N GLY A 97 -3.53 -7.12 -11.51
CA GLY A 97 -3.96 -5.90 -10.89
C GLY A 97 -5.41 -5.56 -11.22
N PHE A 98 -5.94 -4.55 -10.54
CA PHE A 98 -7.23 -3.94 -10.86
C PHE A 98 -7.20 -2.46 -10.54
N ARG A 99 -8.02 -1.68 -11.25
CA ARG A 99 -8.14 -0.23 -11.07
C ARG A 99 -9.56 0.17 -10.73
N ILE A 100 -9.72 1.07 -9.76
CA ILE A 100 -10.96 1.81 -9.48
C ILE A 100 -10.72 3.27 -9.88
N LYS A 101 -11.54 3.81 -10.79
CA LYS A 101 -11.37 5.18 -11.30
C LYS A 101 -12.60 6.03 -11.03
N ASN A 102 -12.46 7.05 -10.19
CA ASN A 102 -13.47 8.09 -10.02
C ASN A 102 -13.25 9.20 -11.05
N ASN A 103 -13.99 9.14 -12.15
CA ASN A 103 -14.05 10.15 -13.23
C ASN A 103 -15.49 10.58 -13.55
N ILE A 104 -16.45 10.18 -12.72
CA ILE A 104 -17.88 10.48 -12.90
C ILE A 104 -18.12 11.96 -12.59
N GLY A 105 -17.40 12.49 -11.59
CA GLY A 105 -17.55 13.87 -11.17
C GLY A 105 -18.85 14.13 -10.41
N GLY A 106 -19.10 15.40 -10.05
CA GLY A 106 -20.29 15.81 -9.31
C GLY A 106 -20.39 15.23 -7.89
N ASN A 107 -19.28 14.78 -7.32
CA ASN A 107 -19.20 14.17 -5.99
C ASN A 107 -18.23 14.95 -5.09
N ALA A 108 -18.08 14.54 -3.82
CA ALA A 108 -17.28 15.29 -2.85
C ALA A 108 -15.78 15.27 -3.19
N VAL A 109 -15.34 14.24 -3.91
CA VAL A 109 -13.94 14.04 -4.31
C VAL A 109 -13.63 14.75 -5.62
N VAL A 110 -14.36 14.41 -6.68
CA VAL A 110 -14.25 15.00 -8.01
C VAL A 110 -15.49 15.88 -8.21
N GLN A 111 -15.32 17.18 -7.96
CA GLN A 111 -16.45 18.12 -7.94
C GLN A 111 -16.94 18.47 -9.35
N GLU A 112 -16.02 18.60 -10.29
CA GLU A 112 -16.35 18.91 -11.68
C GLU A 112 -16.96 17.68 -12.34
N THR A 113 -18.16 17.84 -12.90
CA THR A 113 -18.80 16.80 -13.72
C THR A 113 -18.10 16.72 -15.07
N ARG A 114 -17.89 15.49 -15.56
CA ARG A 114 -17.38 15.29 -16.92
C ARG A 114 -18.26 16.02 -17.93
N SER A 115 -17.65 16.88 -18.74
CA SER A 115 -18.32 17.44 -19.92
C SER A 115 -18.53 16.30 -20.91
N THR A 116 -19.77 16.08 -21.34
CA THR A 116 -20.09 15.09 -22.39
C THR A 116 -19.61 15.53 -23.78
N ASP A 117 -19.23 16.80 -23.91
CA ASP A 117 -18.96 17.43 -25.20
C ASP A 117 -17.48 17.33 -25.61
N ASP A 118 -16.58 17.04 -24.66
CA ASP A 118 -15.16 16.76 -24.90
C ASP A 118 -14.90 15.24 -24.83
N LEU A 119 -14.83 14.60 -26.00
CA LEU A 119 -14.52 13.18 -26.10
C LEU A 119 -13.03 12.86 -25.84
N ASP A 120 -12.15 13.85 -26.05
CA ASP A 120 -10.69 13.65 -26.02
C ASP A 120 -10.10 13.71 -24.59
N TRP A 121 -10.79 14.37 -23.65
CA TRP A 121 -10.35 14.46 -22.26
C TRP A 121 -11.45 13.96 -21.30
N PRO A 122 -11.20 12.91 -20.49
CA PRO A 122 -12.21 12.37 -19.57
C PRO A 122 -12.56 13.28 -18.39
N GLY A 123 -12.00 14.50 -18.32
CA GLY A 123 -12.14 15.38 -17.17
C GLY A 123 -11.19 15.00 -16.02
N PRO A 124 -11.23 15.77 -14.92
CA PRO A 124 -10.44 15.46 -13.73
C PRO A 124 -10.84 14.10 -13.15
N PHE A 125 -9.87 13.37 -12.62
CA PHE A 125 -10.13 12.07 -12.02
C PHE A 125 -9.18 11.73 -10.88
N ARG A 126 -9.62 10.83 -10.02
CA ARG A 126 -8.77 10.04 -9.12
C ARG A 126 -8.83 8.58 -9.53
N SER A 127 -7.69 7.90 -9.55
CA SER A 127 -7.66 6.44 -9.71
C SER A 127 -6.86 5.75 -8.61
N PHE A 128 -7.32 4.57 -8.24
CA PHE A 128 -6.68 3.64 -7.32
C PHE A 128 -6.34 2.38 -8.12
N GLU A 129 -5.06 2.13 -8.31
CA GLU A 129 -4.55 1.00 -9.07
C GLU A 129 -3.80 0.06 -8.14
N TYR A 130 -4.37 -1.13 -7.95
CA TYR A 130 -3.80 -2.18 -7.13
C TYR A 130 -2.99 -3.08 -8.06
N ARG A 131 -1.68 -3.08 -7.90
CA ARG A 131 -0.75 -3.86 -8.71
C ARG A 131 -0.15 -4.95 -7.85
N PHE A 132 -0.06 -6.15 -8.40
CA PHE A 132 0.55 -7.32 -7.77
C PHE A 132 1.15 -8.22 -8.85
N GLN A 133 2.01 -7.62 -9.68
CA GLN A 133 2.62 -8.29 -10.81
C GLN A 133 3.34 -9.57 -10.35
N ASN A 134 3.16 -10.66 -11.12
CA ASN A 134 3.67 -12.00 -10.80
C ASN A 134 3.14 -12.63 -9.50
N ARG A 135 2.17 -12.01 -8.81
CA ARG A 135 1.59 -12.50 -7.53
C ARG A 135 2.62 -12.73 -6.44
N ILE A 136 3.79 -12.11 -6.53
CA ILE A 136 4.84 -12.19 -5.52
C ILE A 136 4.57 -11.10 -4.49
N ARG A 137 4.68 -11.43 -3.20
CA ARG A 137 4.47 -10.48 -2.09
C ARG A 137 5.29 -9.18 -2.23
N ARG A 138 6.44 -9.24 -2.90
CA ARG A 138 7.31 -8.08 -3.12
C ARG A 138 6.65 -6.97 -3.93
N ASP A 139 5.82 -7.33 -4.90
CA ASP A 139 5.37 -6.41 -5.96
C ASP A 139 3.91 -5.97 -5.73
N ILE A 140 3.42 -6.06 -4.49
CA ILE A 140 2.08 -5.63 -4.10
C ILE A 140 2.11 -4.16 -3.71
N GLU A 141 1.53 -3.33 -4.57
CA GLU A 141 1.48 -1.88 -4.40
C GLU A 141 0.09 -1.30 -4.70
N LEU A 142 -0.23 -0.19 -4.04
CA LEU A 142 -1.36 0.66 -4.38
C LEU A 142 -0.80 1.96 -4.96
N HIS A 143 -1.09 2.20 -6.22
CA HIS A 143 -0.79 3.45 -6.89
C HIS A 143 -2.05 4.31 -6.96
N VAL A 144 -1.99 5.50 -6.37
CA VAL A 144 -3.04 6.51 -6.43
C VAL A 144 -2.61 7.64 -7.35
N THR A 145 -3.48 8.02 -8.26
CA THR A 145 -3.25 9.14 -9.19
C THR A 145 -4.37 10.16 -9.04
N ASP A 146 -4.00 11.42 -8.80
CA ASP A 146 -4.87 12.57 -9.00
C ASP A 146 -4.48 13.26 -10.30
N ALA A 147 -5.38 13.30 -11.26
CA ALA A 147 -5.22 14.03 -12.52
C ALA A 147 -6.24 15.16 -12.55
N PRO A 148 -5.88 16.37 -12.06
CA PRO A 148 -6.81 17.47 -11.95
C PRO A 148 -7.01 18.21 -13.30
N SER A 149 -6.11 18.04 -14.27
CA SER A 149 -6.20 18.62 -15.62
C SER A 149 -5.67 17.64 -16.67
N GLU A 150 -5.82 18.00 -17.96
CA GLU A 150 -5.27 17.23 -19.09
C GLU A 150 -3.73 17.21 -19.15
N ASN A 151 -3.08 18.13 -18.43
CA ASN A 151 -1.64 18.23 -18.43
C ASN A 151 -1.04 17.15 -17.53
N GLY A 152 -0.29 16.22 -18.10
CA GLY A 152 0.42 15.19 -17.32
C GLY A 152 1.36 15.77 -16.26
N SER A 153 1.88 16.98 -16.44
CA SER A 153 2.70 17.68 -15.43
C SER A 153 1.92 18.13 -14.18
N ASP A 154 0.59 18.15 -14.25
CA ASP A 154 -0.29 18.41 -13.11
C ASP A 154 -0.71 17.13 -12.39
N GLN A 155 -0.44 15.97 -12.99
CA GLN A 155 -0.69 14.66 -12.39
C GLN A 155 0.12 14.50 -11.11
N ARG A 156 -0.54 13.98 -10.08
CA ARG A 156 0.07 13.72 -8.78
C ARG A 156 -0.07 12.25 -8.52
N ASP A 157 1.05 11.62 -8.27
CA ASP A 157 1.14 10.18 -8.10
C ASP A 157 1.62 9.87 -6.70
N LEU A 158 1.01 8.87 -6.09
CA LEU A 158 1.33 8.37 -4.76
C LEU A 158 1.36 6.85 -4.79
N LEU A 159 2.53 6.31 -4.49
CA LEU A 159 2.74 4.90 -4.31
C LEU A 159 2.65 4.56 -2.81
N MET A 160 1.84 3.56 -2.48
CA MET A 160 1.70 3.00 -1.15
C MET A 160 2.10 1.52 -1.13
N LEU A 161 3.00 1.17 -0.22
CA LEU A 161 3.30 -0.23 0.14
C LEU A 161 2.78 -0.49 1.55
N LEU A 162 1.92 -1.50 1.70
CA LEU A 162 1.17 -1.77 2.94
C LEU A 162 1.67 -3.06 3.60
N PHE A 163 1.95 -3.00 4.91
CA PHE A 163 2.54 -4.08 5.68
C PHE A 163 1.75 -4.38 6.96
N PRO A 164 1.63 -5.66 7.37
CA PRO A 164 2.21 -6.85 6.73
C PRO A 164 1.46 -7.28 5.44
N ARG A 165 2.16 -7.91 4.50
CA ARG A 165 1.64 -8.39 3.21
C ARG A 165 1.16 -9.83 3.35
N LYS A 166 -0.02 -9.98 3.97
CA LYS A 166 -0.66 -11.27 4.28
C LYS A 166 -1.47 -11.81 3.12
N LEU A 167 -2.12 -10.93 2.36
CA LEU A 167 -3.05 -11.27 1.29
C LEU A 167 -2.66 -10.59 -0.02
N ILE A 168 -3.09 -11.16 -1.14
CA ILE A 168 -3.13 -10.46 -2.43
C ILE A 168 -4.39 -9.58 -2.42
N PRO A 169 -4.32 -8.32 -2.87
CA PRO A 169 -5.49 -7.47 -2.96
C PRO A 169 -6.62 -8.13 -3.76
N SER A 170 -7.84 -7.95 -3.30
CA SER A 170 -9.04 -8.43 -3.97
C SER A 170 -10.17 -7.42 -3.85
N VAL A 171 -11.14 -7.52 -4.76
CA VAL A 171 -12.33 -6.68 -4.76
C VAL A 171 -13.57 -7.55 -4.87
N GLN A 172 -14.61 -7.19 -4.13
CA GLN A 172 -15.91 -7.85 -4.20
C GLN A 172 -17.03 -6.81 -4.22
N VAL A 173 -18.09 -7.10 -4.94
CA VAL A 173 -19.30 -6.28 -4.92
C VAL A 173 -20.19 -6.79 -3.80
N THR A 174 -20.61 -5.89 -2.91
CA THR A 174 -21.50 -6.21 -1.79
C THR A 174 -22.71 -5.29 -1.81
N GLU A 175 -23.89 -5.87 -1.64
CA GLU A 175 -25.13 -5.11 -1.47
C GLU A 175 -25.30 -4.69 -0.01
N THR A 176 -25.68 -3.43 0.21
CA THR A 176 -26.03 -2.89 1.52
C THR A 176 -27.36 -2.15 1.45
N GLN A 177 -27.91 -1.78 2.61
CA GLN A 177 -29.14 -0.97 2.67
C GLN A 177 -28.99 0.39 1.95
N GLU A 178 -27.77 0.88 1.79
CA GLU A 178 -27.44 2.16 1.14
C GLU A 178 -27.01 2.00 -0.34
N GLY A 179 -27.27 0.82 -0.93
CA GLY A 179 -26.92 0.47 -2.31
C GLY A 179 -25.69 -0.45 -2.41
N MET A 180 -25.14 -0.53 -3.62
CA MET A 180 -23.99 -1.36 -3.94
C MET A 180 -22.68 -0.71 -3.50
N ASN A 181 -21.79 -1.51 -2.94
CA ASN A 181 -20.43 -1.11 -2.57
C ASN A 181 -19.40 -2.02 -3.25
N LEU A 182 -18.22 -1.47 -3.55
CA LEU A 182 -17.03 -2.22 -3.89
C LEU A 182 -16.18 -2.33 -2.63
N GLU A 183 -16.03 -3.53 -2.09
CA GLU A 183 -15.19 -3.79 -0.94
C GLU A 183 -13.85 -4.33 -1.39
N VAL A 184 -12.79 -3.55 -1.18
CA VAL A 184 -11.41 -3.93 -1.48
C VAL A 184 -10.75 -4.45 -0.22
N THR A 185 -10.17 -5.64 -0.28
CA THR A 185 -9.29 -6.17 0.78
C THR A 185 -7.85 -5.80 0.46
N LEU A 186 -7.19 -5.10 1.37
CA LEU A 186 -5.80 -4.68 1.28
C LEU A 186 -4.83 -5.83 1.63
N PRO A 187 -3.53 -5.68 1.33
CA PRO A 187 -2.52 -6.71 1.65
C PRO A 187 -2.44 -7.03 3.15
N THR A 188 -2.79 -6.06 3.99
CA THR A 188 -2.86 -6.19 5.46
C THR A 188 -4.03 -7.05 5.94
N GLY A 189 -5.00 -7.34 5.07
CA GLY A 189 -6.29 -7.93 5.40
C GLY A 189 -7.35 -6.91 5.82
N GLU A 190 -7.01 -5.63 5.87
CA GLU A 190 -7.97 -4.57 6.15
C GLU A 190 -8.80 -4.23 4.92
N LYS A 191 -9.99 -3.68 5.12
CA LYS A 191 -10.94 -3.38 4.04
C LYS A 191 -10.98 -1.90 3.72
N VAL A 192 -11.28 -1.59 2.46
CA VAL A 192 -11.67 -0.25 1.99
C VAL A 192 -12.99 -0.40 1.27
N VAL A 193 -13.96 0.43 1.64
CA VAL A 193 -15.31 0.37 1.07
C VAL A 193 -15.47 1.57 0.15
N PHE A 194 -15.64 1.32 -1.13
CA PHE A 194 -16.02 2.31 -2.12
C PHE A 194 -17.52 2.23 -2.38
N ASN A 195 -18.15 3.37 -2.65
CA ASN A 195 -19.45 3.36 -3.28
C ASN A 195 -19.33 2.90 -4.73
N GLU A 196 -20.15 1.94 -5.15
CA GLU A 196 -20.05 1.40 -6.51
C GLU A 196 -20.39 2.44 -7.59
N SER A 197 -21.34 3.34 -7.33
CA SER A 197 -21.83 4.24 -8.38
C SER A 197 -21.06 5.57 -8.47
N THR A 198 -20.37 6.00 -7.40
CA THR A 198 -19.59 7.25 -7.37
C THR A 198 -18.09 7.01 -7.27
N HIS A 199 -17.67 5.78 -6.93
CA HIS A 199 -16.29 5.40 -6.65
C HIS A 199 -15.62 6.20 -5.51
N GLU A 200 -16.40 6.83 -4.64
CA GLU A 200 -15.91 7.48 -3.41
C GLU A 200 -15.66 6.46 -2.30
N ILE A 201 -14.59 6.63 -1.54
CA ILE A 201 -14.32 5.89 -0.33
C ILE A 201 -15.34 6.29 0.75
N ARG A 202 -16.19 5.32 1.13
CA ARG A 202 -17.15 5.44 2.23
C ARG A 202 -16.55 5.09 3.59
N GLY A 203 -15.51 4.26 3.62
CA GLY A 203 -14.83 3.91 4.87
C GLY A 203 -13.76 2.84 4.73
N GLY A 204 -13.25 2.40 5.88
CA GLY A 204 -12.20 1.39 5.99
C GLY A 204 -10.82 1.99 6.27
N ALA A 205 -9.77 1.32 5.79
CA ALA A 205 -8.38 1.64 6.10
C ALA A 205 -7.79 2.79 5.27
N LEU A 206 -8.52 3.30 4.29
CA LEU A 206 -8.15 4.50 3.53
C LEU A 206 -9.17 5.61 3.79
N LYS A 207 -8.69 6.85 3.76
CA LYS A 207 -9.50 8.06 3.77
C LYS A 207 -9.05 8.96 2.64
N GLU A 208 -10.01 9.62 2.02
CA GLU A 208 -9.72 10.59 0.97
C GLU A 208 -10.21 12.00 1.28
N THR A 209 -9.61 12.97 0.60
CA THR A 209 -10.00 14.37 0.57
C THR A 209 -10.36 14.79 -0.85
N PRO A 210 -11.08 15.91 -1.02
CA PRO A 210 -11.37 16.46 -2.32
C PRO A 210 -10.13 16.63 -3.18
N LEU A 211 -10.28 16.41 -4.48
CA LEU A 211 -9.24 16.60 -5.47
C LEU A 211 -8.93 18.10 -5.58
N VAL A 212 -7.64 18.44 -5.56
CA VAL A 212 -7.21 19.84 -5.48
C VAL A 212 -7.17 20.45 -6.88
N MET A 213 -8.23 21.16 -7.24
CA MET A 213 -8.41 21.80 -8.56
C MET A 213 -7.78 23.20 -8.68
N LYS A 214 -7.53 23.89 -7.56
CA LYS A 214 -7.23 25.33 -7.60
C LYS A 214 -5.75 25.65 -7.87
N ASN A 215 -5.53 26.51 -8.87
CA ASN A 215 -4.23 27.10 -9.22
C ASN A 215 -3.13 26.05 -9.38
N TYR A 216 -3.27 25.15 -10.36
CA TYR A 216 -2.27 24.14 -10.76
C TYR A 216 -0.82 24.64 -10.72
N ALA A 217 -0.59 25.88 -11.17
CA ALA A 217 0.72 26.52 -11.20
C ALA A 217 1.27 26.98 -9.83
N LYS A 218 0.42 27.16 -8.81
CA LYS A 218 0.81 27.63 -7.47
C LYS A 218 0.70 26.56 -6.40
N ASP A 219 -0.11 25.53 -6.61
CA ASP A 219 -0.19 24.39 -5.72
C ASP A 219 1.10 23.55 -5.83
N ARG A 220 1.81 23.43 -4.72
CA ARG A 220 3.06 22.65 -4.60
C ARG A 220 2.82 21.28 -3.96
N THR A 221 1.56 20.89 -3.76
CA THR A 221 1.21 19.59 -3.22
C THR A 221 1.66 18.51 -4.19
N LEU A 222 2.47 17.57 -3.70
CA LEU A 222 3.06 16.50 -4.49
C LEU A 222 2.20 15.23 -4.51
N ALA A 223 1.36 15.03 -3.49
CA ALA A 223 0.61 13.79 -3.30
C ALA A 223 -0.89 13.99 -3.53
N PRO A 224 -1.58 12.99 -4.08
CA PRO A 224 -3.02 12.81 -3.92
C PRO A 224 -3.50 12.95 -2.48
N GLY A 225 -4.74 13.41 -2.34
CA GLY A 225 -5.41 13.58 -1.06
C GLY A 225 -5.88 12.27 -0.43
N VAL A 226 -5.03 11.24 -0.36
CA VAL A 226 -5.37 9.91 0.18
C VAL A 226 -4.45 9.55 1.33
N THR A 227 -5.03 9.12 2.45
CA THR A 227 -4.30 8.77 3.67
C THR A 227 -4.70 7.38 4.15
N TYR A 228 -3.72 6.55 4.48
CA TYR A 228 -3.94 5.30 5.16
C TYR A 228 -4.13 5.53 6.67
N VAL A 229 -5.24 5.03 7.19
CA VAL A 229 -5.68 5.15 8.60
C VAL A 229 -5.78 3.79 9.28
N GLY A 230 -5.34 2.73 8.61
CA GLY A 230 -5.29 1.39 9.16
C GLY A 230 -4.24 1.20 10.26
N SER A 231 -4.24 0.01 10.83
CA SER A 231 -3.39 -0.43 11.94
C SER A 231 -1.99 -0.86 11.52
N GLY A 232 -1.78 -1.14 10.24
CA GLY A 232 -0.52 -1.58 9.67
C GLY A 232 0.53 -0.47 9.53
N VAL A 233 1.63 -0.82 8.86
CA VAL A 233 2.65 0.13 8.42
C VAL A 233 2.42 0.44 6.95
N VAL A 234 2.54 1.71 6.58
CA VAL A 234 2.53 2.13 5.18
C VAL A 234 3.83 2.86 4.85
N VAL A 235 4.41 2.51 3.70
CA VAL A 235 5.43 3.32 3.02
C VAL A 235 4.72 4.13 1.97
N THR A 236 4.84 5.44 2.01
CA THR A 236 4.32 6.36 1.01
C THR A 236 5.45 7.10 0.32
N ILE A 237 5.37 7.19 -1.00
CA ILE A 237 6.25 8.04 -1.79
C ILE A 237 5.40 8.70 -2.88
N SER A 238 5.64 9.99 -3.12
CA SER A 238 4.80 10.79 -4.02
C SER A 238 5.63 11.70 -4.89
N ASN A 239 5.18 11.89 -6.12
CA ASN A 239 5.82 12.79 -7.07
C ASN A 239 4.76 13.43 -7.98
N ARG A 240 5.15 14.51 -8.66
CA ARG A 240 4.28 15.24 -9.58
C ARG A 240 4.85 15.15 -11.00
N GLY A 241 4.03 14.71 -11.95
CA GLY A 241 4.37 14.59 -13.37
C GLY A 241 5.43 13.53 -13.70
N HIS A 242 5.85 12.74 -12.72
CA HIS A 242 6.90 11.72 -12.84
C HIS A 242 6.61 10.57 -11.89
N ASP A 243 7.28 9.43 -12.10
CA ASP A 243 7.15 8.26 -11.23
C ASP A 243 7.47 8.60 -9.76
N PRO A 244 6.60 8.23 -8.79
CA PRO A 244 6.83 8.40 -7.37
C PRO A 244 8.20 7.93 -6.88
N VAL A 245 8.72 6.81 -7.37
CA VAL A 245 9.96 6.20 -6.86
C VAL A 245 11.21 7.07 -7.12
N LEU A 246 11.11 8.05 -8.01
CA LEU A 246 12.18 9.02 -8.29
C LEU A 246 12.26 10.13 -7.24
N ALA A 247 11.27 10.24 -6.35
CA ALA A 247 11.32 11.20 -5.27
C ALA A 247 12.46 10.87 -4.30
N PRO A 248 13.15 11.87 -3.72
CA PRO A 248 14.35 11.63 -2.92
C PRO A 248 14.09 10.91 -1.59
N PHE A 249 12.85 11.01 -1.07
CA PHE A 249 12.49 10.45 0.22
C PHE A 249 11.10 9.81 0.18
N ALA A 250 10.97 8.70 0.88
CA ALA A 250 9.69 8.13 1.27
C ALA A 250 9.37 8.46 2.72
N MET A 251 8.08 8.45 3.04
CA MET A 251 7.56 8.55 4.39
C MET A 251 7.05 7.17 4.83
N ILE A 252 7.39 6.75 6.04
CA ILE A 252 6.92 5.50 6.63
C ILE A 252 6.11 5.87 7.86
N THR A 253 4.87 5.41 7.93
CA THR A 253 3.97 5.72 9.05
C THR A 253 3.34 4.46 9.63
N LYS A 254 3.03 4.55 10.92
CA LYS A 254 2.29 3.55 11.69
C LYS A 254 1.40 4.28 12.68
N ALA A 255 0.17 3.80 12.89
CA ALA A 255 -0.73 4.39 13.88
C ALA A 255 -0.07 4.44 15.28
N GLY A 256 -0.11 5.62 15.91
CA GLY A 256 0.48 5.85 17.24
C GLY A 256 1.99 6.14 17.25
N GLU A 257 2.68 5.95 16.13
CA GLU A 257 4.12 6.21 16.03
C GLU A 257 4.42 7.53 15.30
N LYS A 258 5.62 8.06 15.53
CA LYS A 258 6.09 9.24 14.77
C LYS A 258 6.42 8.85 13.33
N PRO A 259 5.99 9.63 12.32
CA PRO A 259 6.40 9.41 10.94
C PRO A 259 7.92 9.35 10.77
N CYS A 260 8.39 8.37 10.00
CA CYS A 260 9.80 8.14 9.72
C CYS A 260 10.11 8.51 8.27
N LYS A 261 11.03 9.46 8.06
CA LYS A 261 11.46 9.87 6.72
C LYS A 261 12.72 9.11 6.32
N VAL A 262 12.68 8.41 5.19
CA VAL A 262 13.77 7.53 4.73
C VAL A 262 14.16 7.89 3.30
N PRO A 263 15.46 7.95 2.94
CA PRO A 263 15.88 8.12 1.56
C PRO A 263 15.33 7.00 0.66
N ALA A 264 14.78 7.34 -0.50
CA ALA A 264 14.19 6.35 -1.42
C ALA A 264 15.22 5.27 -1.83
N SER A 265 16.49 5.65 -1.99
CA SER A 265 17.60 4.73 -2.26
C SER A 265 17.82 3.64 -1.20
N LYS A 266 17.27 3.78 0.01
CA LYS A 266 17.30 2.72 1.03
C LYS A 266 16.19 1.69 0.86
N LEU A 267 15.16 2.01 0.07
CA LEU A 267 13.95 1.21 -0.10
C LEU A 267 13.85 0.56 -1.48
N TRP A 268 14.34 1.21 -2.54
CA TRP A 268 14.36 0.69 -3.91
C TRP A 268 15.79 0.45 -4.40
N GLU A 269 16.00 -0.63 -5.15
CA GLU A 269 17.31 -0.92 -5.74
C GLU A 269 17.78 0.24 -6.62
N GLU A 270 18.94 0.82 -6.28
CA GLU A 270 19.58 1.84 -7.11
C GLU A 270 20.14 1.15 -8.36
N ASP A 271 19.35 1.05 -9.42
CA ASP A 271 19.87 0.75 -10.75
C ASP A 271 20.59 2.00 -11.29
N ASP A 272 21.52 1.81 -12.22
CA ASP A 272 22.18 2.91 -12.94
C ASP A 272 21.15 3.82 -13.64
N MET A 273 19.94 3.32 -13.89
CA MET A 273 18.78 4.08 -14.32
C MET A 273 18.37 5.19 -13.33
N LEU A 274 18.32 4.92 -12.02
CA LEU A 274 17.98 5.93 -11.02
C LEU A 274 19.05 7.04 -10.97
N LYS A 275 20.32 6.67 -11.17
CA LYS A 275 21.43 7.63 -11.28
C LYS A 275 21.33 8.45 -12.55
N ALA A 276 20.98 7.83 -13.68
CA ALA A 276 20.80 8.50 -14.97
C ALA A 276 19.64 9.49 -14.91
N LEU A 277 18.48 9.08 -14.37
CA LEU A 277 17.31 9.95 -14.17
C LEU A 277 17.63 11.12 -13.21
N ALA A 278 18.33 10.85 -12.10
CA ALA A 278 18.77 11.89 -11.18
C ALA A 278 19.78 12.88 -11.81
N SER A 279 20.50 12.46 -12.84
CA SER A 279 21.46 13.31 -13.56
C SER A 279 20.83 14.18 -14.66
N GLY A 280 19.52 14.02 -14.91
CA GLY A 280 18.81 14.75 -15.97
C GLY A 280 19.19 14.31 -17.38
N ASP A 281 19.66 13.07 -17.53
CA ASP A 281 20.01 12.50 -18.82
C ASP A 281 18.74 12.30 -19.66
N PRO A 282 18.59 12.99 -20.81
CA PRO A 282 17.41 12.87 -21.66
C PRO A 282 17.25 11.47 -22.28
N GLU A 283 18.30 10.65 -22.31
CA GLU A 283 18.19 9.24 -22.72
C GLU A 283 17.69 8.34 -21.59
N ALA A 284 17.76 8.77 -20.32
CA ALA A 284 17.29 8.00 -19.16
C ALA A 284 15.79 7.70 -19.21
N GLU A 285 15.00 8.58 -19.82
CA GLU A 285 13.55 8.36 -20.05
C GLU A 285 13.29 7.16 -20.98
N ASN A 286 14.22 6.84 -21.89
CA ASN A 286 14.12 5.67 -22.77
C ASN A 286 14.54 4.36 -22.07
N PHE A 287 15.22 4.44 -20.92
CA PHE A 287 15.59 3.28 -20.10
C PHE A 287 14.49 2.83 -19.14
N VAL A 288 13.33 3.50 -19.13
CA VAL A 288 12.13 3.17 -18.34
C VAL A 288 11.45 1.90 -18.91
N THR A 289 12.20 0.81 -18.98
CA THR A 289 11.70 -0.53 -19.30
C THR A 289 11.96 -1.51 -18.17
N LYS A 290 12.83 -1.16 -17.21
CA LYS A 290 13.07 -1.99 -16.02
C LYS A 290 12.22 -1.52 -14.85
N PRO A 291 11.36 -2.39 -14.30
CA PRO A 291 10.62 -2.08 -13.07
C PRO A 291 11.61 -1.87 -11.90
N LEU A 292 11.38 -0.82 -11.12
CA LEU A 292 12.15 -0.57 -9.90
C LEU A 292 11.58 -1.43 -8.76
N TYR A 293 12.38 -2.37 -8.27
CA TYR A 293 11.95 -3.30 -7.23
C TYR A 293 12.19 -2.76 -5.82
N PHE A 294 11.22 -2.99 -4.95
CA PHE A 294 11.38 -2.78 -3.51
C PHE A 294 12.38 -3.79 -2.93
N LYS A 295 13.37 -3.33 -2.17
CA LYS A 295 14.52 -4.13 -1.68
C LYS A 295 14.13 -5.28 -0.75
N PHE A 296 12.95 -5.24 -0.14
CA PHE A 296 12.55 -6.19 0.90
C PHE A 296 11.46 -7.14 0.37
N PRO A 297 11.85 -8.29 -0.22
CA PRO A 297 10.89 -9.30 -0.68
C PRO A 297 10.10 -9.93 0.47
N GLN A 298 10.69 -9.96 1.67
CA GLN A 298 10.11 -10.54 2.88
C GLN A 298 9.82 -9.47 3.91
N ASP A 299 8.72 -9.65 4.64
CA ASP A 299 8.25 -8.70 5.65
C ASP A 299 9.18 -8.65 6.86
N GLU A 300 9.79 -9.76 7.24
CA GLU A 300 10.72 -9.89 8.35
C GLU A 300 11.98 -9.04 8.13
N ALA A 301 12.50 -9.04 6.91
CA ALA A 301 13.64 -8.22 6.53
C ALA A 301 13.30 -6.73 6.58
N PHE A 302 12.10 -6.35 6.14
CA PHE A 302 11.66 -4.96 6.20
C PHE A 302 11.39 -4.51 7.65
N ASP A 303 10.76 -5.35 8.46
CA ASP A 303 10.52 -5.08 9.87
C ASP A 303 11.81 -4.87 10.66
N ALA A 304 12.84 -5.69 10.41
CA ALA A 304 14.17 -5.48 11.00
C ALA A 304 14.79 -4.13 10.58
N PHE A 305 14.62 -3.74 9.31
CA PHE A 305 15.03 -2.42 8.82
C PHE A 305 14.30 -1.29 9.54
N LEU A 306 12.98 -1.41 9.75
CA LEU A 306 12.19 -0.39 10.47
C LEU A 306 12.59 -0.28 11.94
N LYS A 307 12.79 -1.40 12.63
CA LYS A 307 13.23 -1.42 14.04
C LYS A 307 14.55 -0.67 14.21
N THR A 308 15.46 -0.84 13.25
CA THR A 308 16.78 -0.20 13.25
C THR A 308 16.73 1.27 12.83
N THR A 309 15.93 1.60 11.81
CA THR A 309 15.95 2.92 11.14
C THR A 309 14.93 3.89 11.72
N CYS A 310 13.73 3.39 12.01
CA CYS A 310 12.57 4.17 12.43
C CYS A 310 12.23 4.00 13.91
N GLY A 311 12.81 3.00 14.58
CA GLY A 311 12.57 2.74 16.01
C GLY A 311 11.26 2.02 16.33
N PHE A 312 10.53 1.56 15.30
CA PHE A 312 9.30 0.76 15.43
C PHE A 312 9.28 -0.36 14.40
N GLY A 313 8.40 -1.35 14.59
CA GLY A 313 8.15 -2.43 13.64
C GLY A 313 6.66 -2.77 13.55
N PHE A 314 6.30 -3.78 12.78
CA PHE A 314 4.94 -4.28 12.59
C PHE A 314 4.78 -5.80 12.79
N LEU A 315 5.89 -6.53 12.97
CA LEU A 315 5.92 -7.93 13.39
C LEU A 315 6.24 -8.07 14.88
#